data_AF-A0AAN9GYC2-F1
#
_entry.id   AF-A0AAN9GYC2-F1
#
_cell.length_a   1.000
_cell.length_b   1.000
_cell.length_c   1.000
_cell.angle_alpha   90.00
_cell.angle_beta   90.00
_cell.angle_gamma   90.00
#
_symmetry.space_group_name_H-M   'P 1'
#
loop_
_entity.id
_entity.type
_entity.pdbx_description
1 polymer ?
#
loop_
_entity_poly.entity_id
_entity_poly.type
_entity_poly.pdbx_seq_one_letter_code
_entity_poly.pdbx_strand_id
1 'polypeptide(L)'
;MQLQVPRMTRVADGEVPIRDLSLRCGQVVLEVSLWRDEALVELSLGDQVEISCLRASLRPSPKLNSSSYSTVEKTVAEPVEVEVTIIGVMEGDAGATVLLSDAYEEFTVPAALHLDIAADDLPIKLTLIHQNNTVNSIEQLGEMLEAMFESI
;
A
#
# COMPACT_ATOMS: atom_id res chain seq x y z
N MET A 1 4.85 -9.87 5.28
CA MET A 1 5.97 -9.51 4.39
C MET A 1 7.16 -8.97 5.19
N GLN A 2 8.41 -9.23 4.78
CA GLN A 2 9.61 -8.55 5.31
C GLN A 2 10.28 -7.77 4.19
N LEU A 3 10.64 -6.50 4.46
CA LEU A 3 11.35 -5.68 3.49
C LEU A 3 12.80 -6.15 3.38
N GLN A 4 13.24 -6.51 2.17
CA GLN A 4 14.60 -7.01 2.00
C GLN A 4 15.63 -5.89 2.20
N VAL A 5 16.69 -6.21 2.93
CA VAL A 5 17.84 -5.34 3.17
C VAL A 5 18.73 -5.35 1.92
N PRO A 6 19.36 -4.22 1.55
CA PRO A 6 20.34 -4.21 0.48
C PRO A 6 21.45 -5.24 0.72
N ARG A 7 21.80 -5.99 -0.33
CA ARG A 7 22.92 -6.95 -0.35
C ARG A 7 24.00 -6.46 -1.30
N MET A 8 25.25 -6.81 -1.04
CA MET A 8 26.35 -6.48 -1.95
C MET A 8 26.48 -7.55 -3.04
N THR A 9 26.69 -7.11 -4.29
CA THR A 9 26.97 -7.97 -5.44
C THR A 9 28.27 -7.50 -6.11
N ARG A 10 29.12 -8.44 -6.50
CA ARG A 10 30.35 -8.13 -7.22
C ARG A 10 30.09 -7.99 -8.72
N VAL A 11 30.53 -6.87 -9.29
CA VAL A 11 30.58 -6.59 -10.73
C VAL A 11 32.03 -6.39 -11.16
N ALA A 12 32.28 -6.22 -12.46
CA ALA A 12 33.64 -6.06 -13.00
C ALA A 12 34.41 -4.90 -12.32
N ASP A 13 33.71 -3.82 -11.99
CA ASP A 13 34.28 -2.57 -11.49
C ASP A 13 34.24 -2.42 -9.96
N GLY A 14 33.80 -3.45 -9.23
CA GLY A 14 33.74 -3.42 -7.76
C GLY A 14 32.51 -4.10 -7.16
N GLU A 15 32.21 -3.78 -5.91
CA GLU A 15 30.98 -4.22 -5.26
C GLU A 15 29.91 -3.14 -5.37
N VAL A 16 28.69 -3.54 -5.72
CA VAL A 16 27.53 -2.66 -5.82
C VAL A 16 26.39 -3.19 -4.96
N PRO A 17 25.69 -2.33 -4.20
CA PRO A 17 24.50 -2.74 -3.49
C PRO A 17 23.37 -3.04 -4.47
N ILE A 18 22.56 -4.02 -4.13
CA ILE A 18 21.32 -4.37 -4.80
C ILE A 18 20.24 -4.65 -3.76
N ARG A 19 19.04 -4.16 -3.99
CA ARG A 19 17.87 -4.36 -3.14
C ARG A 19 16.71 -4.88 -3.98
N ASP A 20 16.20 -6.04 -3.61
CA ASP A 20 15.10 -6.70 -4.29
C ASP A 20 13.78 -6.35 -3.56
N LEU A 21 12.78 -5.88 -4.30
CA LEU A 21 11.51 -5.38 -3.79
C LEU A 21 10.35 -6.04 -4.53
N SER A 22 9.29 -6.38 -3.79
CA SER A 22 7.99 -6.75 -4.35
C SER A 22 7.04 -5.57 -4.14
N LEU A 23 6.71 -4.86 -5.21
CA LEU A 23 5.85 -3.67 -5.18
C LEU A 23 4.43 -4.04 -5.58
N ARG A 24 3.44 -3.62 -4.80
CA ARG A 24 2.03 -3.74 -5.18
C ARG A 24 1.61 -2.50 -5.96
N CYS A 25 1.09 -2.69 -7.17
CA CYS A 25 0.48 -1.65 -7.99
C CYS A 25 -0.94 -2.12 -8.33
N GLY A 26 -1.93 -1.62 -7.58
CA GLY A 26 -3.29 -2.16 -7.60
C GLY A 26 -3.29 -3.66 -7.28
N GLN A 27 -3.87 -4.48 -8.15
CA GLN A 27 -3.94 -5.93 -8.00
C GLN A 27 -2.67 -6.68 -8.46
N VAL A 28 -1.67 -5.97 -8.99
CA VAL A 28 -0.47 -6.58 -9.56
C VAL A 28 0.70 -6.44 -8.60
N VAL A 29 1.44 -7.52 -8.37
CA VAL A 29 2.72 -7.50 -7.68
C VAL A 29 3.85 -7.51 -8.72
N LEU A 30 4.72 -6.51 -8.66
CA LEU A 30 5.87 -6.33 -9.53
C LEU A 30 7.16 -6.57 -8.76
N GLU A 31 8.00 -7.46 -9.29
CA GLU A 31 9.34 -7.69 -8.78
C GLU A 31 10.31 -6.65 -9.35
N VAL A 32 11.01 -5.94 -8.48
CA VAL A 32 11.95 -4.86 -8.83
C VAL A 32 13.30 -5.09 -8.16
N SER A 33 14.40 -4.91 -8.88
CA SER A 33 15.75 -4.81 -8.34
C SER A 33 16.25 -3.38 -8.46
N LEU A 34 16.53 -2.73 -7.33
CA LEU A 34 17.24 -1.46 -7.28
C LEU A 34 18.74 -1.74 -7.11
N TRP A 35 19.58 -1.00 -7.83
CA TRP A 35 21.03 -1.15 -7.83
C TRP A 35 21.67 0.17 -7.35
N ARG A 36 22.92 0.10 -6.87
CA ARG A 36 23.72 1.28 -6.52
C ARG A 36 22.96 2.21 -5.56
N ASP A 37 22.92 3.51 -5.85
CA ASP A 37 22.35 4.53 -4.98
C ASP A 37 20.85 4.33 -4.78
N GLU A 38 20.12 3.86 -5.81
CA GLU A 38 18.69 3.54 -5.67
C GLU A 38 18.44 2.41 -4.67
N ALA A 39 19.37 1.46 -4.54
CA ALA A 39 19.26 0.38 -3.56
C ALA A 39 19.36 0.87 -2.12
N LEU A 40 19.97 2.03 -1.90
CA LEU A 40 20.26 2.59 -0.58
C LEU A 40 19.18 3.55 -0.07
N VAL A 41 18.17 3.86 -0.89
CA VAL A 41 17.04 4.69 -0.49
C VAL A 41 16.34 4.06 0.72
N GLU A 42 16.18 4.83 1.80
CA GLU A 42 15.46 4.39 2.98
C GLU A 42 14.00 4.14 2.60
N LEU A 43 13.52 2.90 2.69
CA LEU A 43 12.14 2.52 2.37
C LEU A 43 11.59 1.71 3.54
N SER A 44 10.29 1.86 3.79
CA SER A 44 9.50 1.12 4.76
C SER A 44 8.32 0.43 4.07
N LEU A 45 7.81 -0.66 4.66
CA LEU A 45 6.55 -1.24 4.19
C LEU A 45 5.43 -0.21 4.34
N GLY A 46 4.62 -0.02 3.30
CA GLY A 46 3.58 1.00 3.24
C GLY A 46 4.01 2.31 2.57
N ASP A 47 5.31 2.53 2.31
CA ASP A 47 5.75 3.68 1.53
C ASP A 47 5.19 3.61 0.10
N GLN A 48 4.51 4.67 -0.33
CA GLN A 48 4.19 4.86 -1.75
C GLN A 48 5.40 5.46 -2.45
N VAL A 49 5.83 4.80 -3.52
CA VAL A 49 7.03 5.17 -4.27
C VAL A 49 6.73 5.30 -5.74
N GLU A 50 7.32 6.32 -6.37
CA GLU A 50 7.42 6.43 -7.81
C GLU A 50 8.84 6.03 -8.24
N ILE A 51 8.92 5.08 -9.18
CA ILE A 51 10.20 4.61 -9.70
C ILE A 51 10.22 4.77 -11.22
N SER A 52 11.16 5.56 -11.72
CA SER A 52 11.26 5.89 -13.14
C SER A 52 12.37 5.10 -13.86
N CYS A 53 12.31 5.11 -15.20
CA CYS A 53 13.37 4.60 -16.10
C CYS A 53 13.82 3.15 -15.81
N LEU A 54 12.87 2.28 -15.44
CA LEU A 54 13.12 0.87 -15.18
C LEU A 54 13.33 0.09 -16.48
N ARG A 55 14.24 -0.89 -16.42
CA ARG A 55 14.48 -1.83 -17.51
C ARG A 55 13.83 -3.17 -17.20
N ALA A 56 12.92 -3.61 -18.06
CA ALA A 56 12.35 -4.94 -17.98
C ALA A 56 13.39 -6.01 -18.36
N SER A 57 13.53 -7.03 -17.51
CA SER A 57 14.14 -8.30 -17.83
C SER A 57 13.07 -9.38 -17.83
N LEU A 58 13.01 -10.17 -18.89
CA LEU A 58 12.03 -11.25 -19.05
C LEU A 58 12.60 -12.63 -18.70
N ARG A 59 13.88 -12.72 -18.36
CA ARG A 59 14.57 -13.96 -17.99
C ARG A 59 15.39 -13.75 -16.72
N PRO A 60 15.44 -14.74 -15.79
CA PRO A 60 14.70 -16.00 -15.79
C PRO A 60 13.20 -15.86 -15.45
N SER A 61 12.78 -14.72 -14.91
CA SER A 61 11.39 -14.35 -14.63
C SER A 61 11.17 -12.86 -14.98
N PRO A 62 9.91 -12.40 -15.15
CA PRO A 62 9.61 -10.98 -15.33
C PRO A 62 10.06 -10.18 -14.11
N LYS A 63 11.04 -9.30 -14.31
CA LYS A 63 11.56 -8.44 -13.26
C LYS A 63 11.96 -7.08 -13.83
N LEU A 64 11.70 -6.02 -13.10
CA LEU A 64 12.17 -4.68 -13.44
C LEU A 64 13.51 -4.41 -12.73
N ASN A 65 14.46 -3.81 -13.43
CA ASN A 65 15.76 -3.47 -12.86
C ASN A 65 15.96 -1.96 -12.97
N SER A 66 16.53 -1.34 -11.94
CA SER A 66 16.97 0.05 -12.04
C SER A 66 18.07 0.16 -13.10
N SER A 67 18.10 1.33 -13.74
CA SER A 67 19.12 1.71 -14.70
C SER A 67 19.94 2.87 -14.14
N SER A 68 20.99 3.27 -14.85
CA SER A 68 21.75 4.47 -14.49
C SER A 68 20.94 5.78 -14.53
N TYR A 69 19.69 5.74 -15.00
CA TYR A 69 18.78 6.89 -15.09
C TYR A 69 17.54 6.72 -14.21
N SER A 70 17.49 5.67 -13.39
CA SER A 70 16.36 5.46 -12.49
C SER A 70 16.36 6.48 -11.37
N THR A 71 15.17 6.99 -11.04
CA THR A 71 14.91 7.75 -9.83
C THR A 71 13.94 6.98 -8.95
N VAL A 72 14.08 7.12 -7.63
CA VAL A 72 13.16 6.57 -6.64
C VAL A 72 12.73 7.72 -5.75
N GLU A 73 11.45 8.08 -5.83
CA GLU A 73 10.88 9.17 -5.05
C GLU A 73 9.78 8.63 -4.14
N LYS A 74 9.78 9.06 -2.87
CA LYS A 74 8.67 8.79 -1.98
C LYS A 74 7.57 9.79 -2.25
N THR A 75 6.38 9.30 -2.55
CA THR A 75 5.21 10.16 -2.62
C THR A 75 4.71 10.42 -1.21
N VAL A 76 5.01 11.62 -0.70
CA VAL A 76 4.40 12.11 0.54
C VAL A 76 3.06 12.73 0.14
N ALA A 77 1.99 11.93 0.14
CA ALA A 77 0.64 12.48 0.03
C ALA A 77 0.27 13.18 1.34
N GLU A 78 -0.51 14.25 1.25
CA GLU A 78 -1.18 14.79 2.43
C GLU A 78 -2.30 13.83 2.88
N PRO A 79 -2.66 13.78 4.17
CA PRO A 79 -3.81 13.01 4.62
C PRO A 79 -5.08 13.49 3.92
N VAL A 80 -5.83 12.55 3.36
CA VAL A 80 -7.11 12.79 2.69
C VAL A 80 -8.22 12.18 3.54
N GLU A 81 -9.25 12.97 3.79
CA GLU A 81 -10.49 12.50 4.40
C GLU A 81 -11.47 12.11 3.29
N VAL A 82 -12.01 10.89 3.39
CA VAL A 82 -12.91 10.32 2.38
C VAL A 82 -14.04 9.55 3.05
N GLU A 83 -15.26 9.75 2.57
CA GLU A 83 -16.40 8.90 2.90
C GLU A 83 -16.47 7.74 1.90
N VAL A 84 -16.39 6.51 2.39
CA VAL A 84 -16.40 5.31 1.55
C VAL A 84 -17.38 4.26 2.06
N THR A 85 -18.00 3.52 1.14
CA THR A 85 -18.78 2.33 1.47
C THR A 85 -17.85 1.12 1.37
N ILE A 86 -17.58 0.46 2.49
CA ILE A 86 -16.80 -0.77 2.53
C ILE A 86 -17.72 -1.96 2.27
N ILE A 87 -17.33 -2.78 1.31
CA ILE A 87 -18.07 -3.98 0.84
C ILE A 87 -17.33 -5.28 1.15
N GLY A 88 -16.08 -5.20 1.61
CA GLY A 88 -15.26 -6.37 1.95
C GLY A 88 -14.24 -6.04 3.02
N VAL A 89 -14.00 -7.02 3.91
CA VAL A 89 -12.93 -6.96 4.90
C VAL A 89 -12.10 -8.23 4.77
N MET A 90 -10.78 -8.08 4.86
CA MET A 90 -9.83 -9.18 4.82
C MET A 90 -8.71 -8.95 5.85
N GLU A 91 -8.26 -10.01 6.50
CA GLU A 91 -7.05 -9.95 7.31
C GLU A 91 -5.81 -9.76 6.41
N GLY A 92 -5.06 -8.70 6.67
CA GLY A 92 -3.79 -8.40 6.04
C GLY A 92 -2.60 -8.97 6.81
N ASP A 93 -1.41 -8.71 6.28
CA ASP A 93 -0.15 -9.10 6.93
C ASP A 93 0.04 -8.37 8.27
N ALA A 94 0.72 -9.03 9.21
CA ALA A 94 1.12 -8.43 10.50
C ALA A 94 -0.04 -7.89 11.35
N GLY A 95 -1.24 -8.44 11.20
CA GLY A 95 -2.44 -8.04 11.94
C GLY A 95 -3.07 -6.74 11.43
N ALA A 96 -2.67 -6.25 10.26
CA ALA A 96 -3.39 -5.19 9.58
C ALA A 96 -4.73 -5.73 9.03
N THR A 97 -5.70 -4.84 8.86
CA THR A 97 -6.98 -5.17 8.21
C THR A 97 -7.04 -4.47 6.85
N VAL A 98 -7.45 -5.17 5.81
CA VAL A 98 -7.66 -4.59 4.47
C VAL A 98 -9.15 -4.40 4.25
N LEU A 99 -9.55 -3.17 3.94
CA LEU A 99 -10.92 -2.79 3.61
C LEU A 99 -11.05 -2.59 2.11
N LEU A 100 -12.08 -3.19 1.50
CA LEU A 100 -12.41 -3.03 0.08
C LEU A 100 -13.62 -2.09 -0.06
N SER A 101 -13.44 -0.98 -0.78
CA SER A 101 -14.55 -0.07 -1.09
C SER A 101 -15.42 -0.57 -2.25
N ASP A 102 -16.62 0.00 -2.38
CA ASP A 102 -17.52 -0.19 -3.52
C ASP A 102 -16.96 0.33 -4.86
N ALA A 103 -15.97 1.22 -4.81
CA ALA A 103 -15.16 1.64 -5.95
C ALA A 103 -14.01 0.66 -6.30
N TYR A 104 -13.91 -0.48 -5.62
CA TYR A 104 -12.83 -1.47 -5.75
C TYR A 104 -11.45 -0.93 -5.35
N GLU A 105 -11.41 0.03 -4.41
CA GLU A 105 -10.17 0.52 -3.83
C GLU A 105 -9.89 -0.18 -2.50
N GLU A 106 -8.61 -0.53 -2.28
CA GLU A 106 -8.16 -1.17 -1.04
C GLU A 106 -7.55 -0.14 -0.09
N PHE A 107 -8.02 -0.14 1.16
CA PHE A 107 -7.47 0.63 2.26
C PHE A 107 -6.83 -0.30 3.29
N THR A 108 -5.62 0.02 3.74
CA THR A 108 -4.92 -0.75 4.77
C THR A 108 -5.07 -0.06 6.11
N VAL A 109 -5.66 -0.75 7.08
CA VAL A 109 -5.81 -0.31 8.46
C VAL A 109 -4.71 -0.95 9.30
N PRO A 110 -3.76 -0.16 9.85
CA PRO A 110 -2.74 -0.69 10.74
C PRO A 110 -3.34 -1.33 11.99
N ALA A 111 -2.73 -2.41 12.49
CA ALA A 111 -3.15 -3.13 13.70
C ALA A 111 -3.36 -2.23 14.95
N ALA A 112 -2.65 -1.09 15.00
CA ALA A 112 -2.73 -0.12 16.07
C ALA A 112 -4.09 0.59 16.17
N LEU A 113 -4.86 0.66 15.08
CA LEU A 113 -6.16 1.32 15.05
C LEU A 113 -7.32 0.43 15.52
N HIS A 114 -7.07 -0.87 15.75
CA HIS A 114 -8.04 -1.84 16.28
C HIS A 114 -9.44 -1.70 15.66
N LEU A 115 -9.64 -2.29 14.48
CA LEU A 115 -10.91 -2.27 13.78
C LEU A 115 -11.56 -3.64 13.85
N ASP A 116 -12.74 -3.71 14.47
CA ASP A 116 -13.58 -4.90 14.56
C ASP A 116 -14.82 -4.69 13.70
N ILE A 117 -14.79 -5.21 12.47
CA ILE A 117 -15.91 -5.21 11.53
C ILE A 117 -16.14 -6.67 11.14
N ALA A 118 -17.32 -7.20 11.45
CA ALA A 118 -17.72 -8.52 11.02
C ALA A 118 -18.20 -8.50 9.56
N ALA A 119 -18.16 -9.65 8.90
CA ALA A 119 -18.70 -9.78 7.54
C ALA A 119 -20.20 -9.44 7.47
N ASP A 120 -20.93 -9.63 8.57
CA ASP A 120 -22.36 -9.33 8.69
C ASP A 120 -22.65 -7.82 8.80
N ASP A 121 -21.65 -7.00 9.12
CA ASP A 121 -21.78 -5.54 9.17
C ASP A 121 -21.66 -4.90 7.78
N LEU A 122 -21.31 -5.68 6.76
CA LEU A 122 -21.11 -5.20 5.40
C LEU A 122 -22.42 -5.23 4.60
N PRO A 123 -22.65 -4.23 3.71
CA PRO A 123 -21.80 -3.06 3.45
C PRO A 123 -21.97 -1.95 4.49
N ILE A 124 -20.87 -1.27 4.85
CA ILE A 124 -20.84 -0.21 5.87
C ILE A 124 -20.27 1.09 5.33
N LYS A 125 -20.81 2.24 5.75
CA LYS A 125 -20.25 3.56 5.43
C LYS A 125 -19.30 4.03 6.52
N LEU A 126 -18.09 4.42 6.14
CA LEU A 126 -17.05 4.91 7.03
C LEU A 126 -16.48 6.22 6.47
N THR A 127 -16.10 7.11 7.38
CA THR A 127 -15.22 8.23 7.07
C THR A 127 -13.79 7.82 7.43
N LEU A 128 -12.92 7.76 6.43
CA LEU A 128 -11.52 7.38 6.58
C LEU A 128 -10.64 8.61 6.40
N ILE A 129 -9.72 8.84 7.32
CA ILE A 129 -8.58 9.72 7.08
C ILE A 129 -7.41 8.81 6.71
N HIS A 130 -6.96 8.88 5.47
CA HIS A 130 -5.92 8.00 4.95
C HIS A 130 -4.82 8.79 4.23
N GLN A 131 -3.64 8.21 4.17
CA GLN A 131 -2.51 8.71 3.39
C GLN A 131 -1.99 7.54 2.56
N ASN A 132 -1.99 7.68 1.23
CA ASN A 132 -1.59 6.59 0.33
C ASN A 132 -2.35 5.28 0.63
N ASN A 133 -3.66 5.38 0.83
CA ASN A 133 -4.56 4.30 1.25
C ASN A 133 -4.21 3.59 2.57
N THR A 134 -3.23 4.07 3.33
CA THR A 134 -3.00 3.65 4.71
C THR A 134 -3.84 4.52 5.62
N VAL A 135 -4.74 3.89 6.36
CA VAL A 135 -5.70 4.57 7.23
C VAL A 135 -5.02 5.03 8.51
N ASN A 136 -5.19 6.31 8.81
CA ASN A 136 -4.68 6.97 10.01
C ASN A 136 -5.78 7.15 11.08
N SER A 137 -7.04 7.32 10.65
CA SER A 137 -8.20 7.44 11.52
C SER A 137 -9.45 6.88 10.84
N ILE A 138 -10.38 6.38 11.64
CA ILE A 138 -11.67 5.81 11.20
C ILE A 138 -12.77 6.41 12.05
N GLU A 139 -13.78 6.96 11.40
CA GLU A 139 -15.03 7.36 12.04
C GLU A 139 -16.17 6.57 11.41
N GLN A 140 -16.92 5.84 12.24
CA GLN A 140 -18.10 5.14 11.80
C GLN A 140 -19.24 6.15 11.68
N LEU A 141 -19.77 6.33 10.47
CA LEU A 141 -21.00 7.07 10.27
C LEU A 141 -22.13 6.20 10.83
N GLY A 142 -22.52 6.47 12.08
CA GLY A 142 -23.67 5.81 12.69
C GLY A 142 -24.88 5.95 11.79
N GLU A 143 -25.70 4.90 11.70
CA GLU A 143 -26.97 4.95 11.00
C GLU A 143 -27.70 6.22 11.43
N MET A 144 -27.88 7.17 10.50
CA MET A 144 -28.90 8.19 10.67
C MET A 144 -30.22 7.44 10.73
N LEU A 145 -30.65 7.14 11.95
CA LEU A 145 -32.00 6.74 12.29
C LEU A 145 -32.95 7.75 11.61
N GLU A 146 -33.48 7.38 10.44
CA GLU A 146 -34.71 7.94 9.88
C GLU A 146 -35.88 7.54 10.78
N ALA A 147 -35.87 7.99 12.04
CA ALA A 147 -36.92 7.73 13.03
C ALA A 147 -37.47 9.03 13.62
N MET A 148 -37.60 10.08 12.79
CA MET A 148 -38.26 11.33 13.17
C MET A 148 -39.26 11.88 12.14
N PHE A 149 -39.79 11.04 11.25
CA PHE A 149 -40.97 11.37 10.46
C PHE A 149 -42.00 10.24 10.45
N GLU A 150 -42.54 9.91 11.62
CA GLU A 150 -43.89 9.34 11.69
C GLU A 150 -44.52 9.56 13.07
N SER A 151 -45.21 10.68 13.21
CA SER A 151 -46.53 10.71 13.87
C SER A 151 -47.20 12.06 13.59
N ILE A 152 -48.16 12.02 12.66
CA ILE A 152 -49.28 12.96 12.54
C ILE A 152 -50.18 12.81 13.77
#